data_AF-A0A0H4P5N8-F1
#
_entry.id   AF-A0A0H4P5N8-F1
#
_cell.length_a   1.000
_cell.length_b   1.000
_cell.length_c   1.000
_cell.angle_alpha   90.00
_cell.angle_beta   90.00
_cell.angle_gamma   90.00
#
_symmetry.space_group_name_H-M   'P 1'
#
loop_
_entity.id
_entity.type
_entity.pdbx_description
1 polymer ?
#
loop_
_entity_poly.entity_id
_entity_poly.type
_entity_poly.pdbx_seq_one_letter_code
_entity_poly.pdbx_strand_id
1 'polypeptide(L)'
;MPLIYLVPFLLATYTPIPEKDPKEFFELQGKLIDASSMQPIANAHIFWSTHKTISNEKGDFSIRVKAGISLQISHIGYEKTSYIVDSVTSSPVTIILLPSAVELDEVVVRTLPSEQSFKQQVITANPAFHLQEERLKSNVNFIKNIHHLSYHNDMNSYDKLLSGLSDKGSTVLFSSNPSMGILGLIRRLKQKRNLPSKTRVSNPSPRLLYPYMRKKEGYQKYFE
;
A
#
# COMPACT_ATOMS: atom_id res chain seq x y z
N MET A 1 14.66 49.96 -69.16
CA MET A 1 13.67 50.02 -68.07
C MET A 1 13.25 48.59 -67.75
N PRO A 2 13.78 47.93 -66.71
CA PRO A 2 13.41 46.55 -66.41
C PRO A 2 12.20 46.50 -65.47
N LEU A 3 11.28 45.59 -65.81
CA LEU A 3 10.03 45.28 -65.14
C LEU A 3 10.32 44.35 -63.95
N ILE A 4 10.02 44.79 -62.72
CA ILE A 4 10.26 44.03 -61.48
C ILE A 4 9.00 43.21 -61.16
N TYR A 5 9.12 41.88 -61.17
CA TYR A 5 8.08 40.96 -60.70
C TYR A 5 8.15 40.82 -59.17
N LEU A 6 7.03 41.07 -58.50
CA LEU A 6 6.86 40.99 -57.04
C LEU A 6 6.28 39.61 -56.69
N VAL A 7 7.11 38.74 -56.13
CA VAL A 7 6.71 37.40 -55.64
C VAL A 7 6.03 37.55 -54.28
N PRO A 8 4.82 37.03 -54.05
CA PRO A 8 4.20 37.08 -52.73
C PRO A 8 4.79 35.98 -51.85
N PHE A 9 5.46 36.39 -50.78
CA PHE A 9 5.96 35.53 -49.72
C PHE A 9 4.77 35.05 -48.87
N LEU A 10 4.37 33.79 -49.07
CA LEU A 10 3.34 33.11 -48.29
C LEU A 10 3.88 32.89 -46.86
N LEU A 11 3.60 33.81 -45.93
CA LEU A 11 3.84 33.58 -44.51
C LEU A 11 2.90 32.48 -44.02
N ALA A 12 3.39 31.25 -43.97
CA ALA A 12 2.78 30.19 -43.19
C ALA A 12 2.90 30.57 -41.70
N THR A 13 1.82 31.07 -41.11
CA THR A 13 1.72 31.26 -39.66
C THR A 13 1.65 29.87 -39.03
N TYR A 14 2.78 29.40 -38.50
CA TYR A 14 2.83 28.22 -37.65
C TYR A 14 2.08 28.53 -36.35
N THR A 15 0.83 28.09 -36.22
CA THR A 15 0.16 28.09 -34.93
C THR A 15 0.80 26.96 -34.10
N PRO A 16 1.53 27.28 -33.01
CA PRO A 16 2.01 26.23 -32.12
C PRO A 16 0.79 25.51 -31.55
N ILE A 17 0.67 24.21 -31.83
CA ILE A 17 -0.30 23.35 -31.17
C ILE A 17 0.11 23.35 -29.68
N PRO A 18 -0.76 23.76 -28.75
CA PRO A 18 -0.42 23.73 -27.34
C PRO A 18 -0.27 22.27 -26.91
N GLU A 19 0.98 21.82 -26.73
CA GLU A 19 1.30 20.55 -26.10
C GLU A 19 0.94 20.67 -24.62
N LYS A 20 -0.23 20.14 -24.25
CA LYS A 20 -0.75 20.20 -22.89
C LYS A 20 0.17 19.37 -21.99
N ASP A 21 0.88 20.05 -21.10
CA ASP A 21 1.83 19.42 -20.18
C ASP A 21 1.16 18.25 -19.42
N PRO A 22 1.70 17.02 -19.49
CA PRO A 22 1.09 15.83 -18.91
C PRO A 22 1.12 15.82 -17.37
N LYS A 23 1.44 16.95 -16.72
CA LYS A 23 1.54 17.11 -15.27
C LYS A 23 0.37 17.85 -14.64
N GLU A 24 -0.54 18.43 -15.41
CA GLU A 24 -1.66 19.19 -14.86
C GLU A 24 -2.84 18.30 -14.48
N PHE A 25 -3.44 18.61 -13.32
CA PHE A 25 -4.70 18.02 -12.90
C PHE A 25 -5.84 18.70 -13.64
N PHE A 26 -6.76 17.91 -14.18
CA PHE A 26 -7.99 18.40 -14.80
C PHE A 26 -9.22 17.70 -14.21
N GLU A 27 -10.38 18.29 -14.41
CA GLU A 27 -11.66 17.71 -14.01
C GLU A 27 -12.16 16.80 -15.13
N LEU A 28 -12.31 15.51 -14.83
CA LEU A 28 -12.89 14.53 -15.74
C LEU A 28 -14.37 14.36 -15.40
N GLN A 29 -15.20 14.69 -16.38
CA GLN A 29 -16.64 14.45 -16.33
C GLN A 29 -16.97 13.22 -17.18
N GLY A 30 -17.89 12.40 -16.70
CA GLY A 30 -18.30 11.21 -17.42
C GLY A 30 -19.62 10.65 -16.96
N LYS A 31 -20.09 9.61 -17.66
CA LYS A 31 -21.32 8.88 -17.41
C LYS A 31 -21.05 7.40 -17.33
N LEU A 32 -21.65 6.74 -16.34
CA LEU A 32 -21.65 5.29 -16.20
C LEU A 32 -22.94 4.70 -16.76
N ILE A 33 -22.81 3.70 -17.63
CA ILE A 33 -23.94 2.99 -18.23
C ILE A 33 -23.77 1.47 -18.09
N ASP A 34 -24.91 0.80 -17.99
CA ASP A 34 -25.01 -0.65 -17.95
C ASP A 34 -24.87 -1.26 -19.35
N ALA A 35 -24.02 -2.27 -19.50
CA ALA A 35 -23.78 -2.94 -20.78
C ALA A 35 -25.01 -3.68 -21.35
N SER A 36 -25.89 -4.19 -20.50
CA SER A 36 -27.05 -5.00 -20.86
C SER A 36 -28.30 -4.14 -21.07
N SER A 37 -28.56 -3.21 -20.15
CA SER A 37 -29.80 -2.40 -20.17
C SER A 37 -29.62 -1.02 -20.78
N MET A 38 -28.38 -0.56 -21.00
CA MET A 38 -28.03 0.79 -21.42
C MET A 38 -28.58 1.89 -20.49
N GLN A 39 -28.97 1.52 -19.26
CA GLN A 39 -29.45 2.45 -18.24
C GLN A 39 -28.28 3.09 -17.49
N PRO A 40 -28.46 4.32 -16.96
CA PRO A 40 -27.45 4.97 -16.14
C PRO A 40 -27.24 4.24 -14.81
N ILE A 41 -25.99 4.21 -14.34
CA ILE A 41 -25.63 3.56 -13.08
C ILE A 41 -25.40 4.60 -11.99
N ALA A 42 -26.33 4.67 -11.05
CA ALA A 42 -26.22 5.52 -9.87
C ALA A 42 -25.40 4.87 -8.75
N ASN A 43 -24.87 5.69 -7.83
CA ASN A 43 -24.20 5.26 -6.60
C ASN A 43 -22.97 4.35 -6.81
N ALA A 44 -22.35 4.39 -7.98
CA ALA A 44 -21.07 3.71 -8.20
C ALA A 44 -19.94 4.51 -7.59
N HIS A 45 -18.96 3.82 -6.98
CA HIS A 45 -17.77 4.44 -6.42
C HIS A 45 -16.68 4.55 -7.49
N ILE A 46 -16.15 5.74 -7.67
CA ILE A 46 -15.08 6.04 -8.63
C ILE A 46 -13.90 6.63 -7.85
N PHE A 47 -12.72 6.03 -7.97
CA PHE A 47 -11.57 6.48 -7.18
C PHE A 47 -10.22 6.22 -7.85
N TRP A 48 -9.26 7.06 -7.48
CA TRP A 48 -7.84 6.82 -7.70
C TRP A 48 -7.05 7.46 -6.56
N SER A 49 -6.09 6.73 -5.98
CA SER A 49 -5.31 7.21 -4.82
C SER A 49 -6.21 7.78 -3.70
N THR A 50 -6.10 9.07 -3.38
CA THR A 50 -6.89 9.79 -2.37
C THR A 50 -8.16 10.44 -2.91
N HIS A 51 -8.34 10.53 -4.24
CA HIS A 51 -9.48 11.18 -4.86
C HIS A 51 -10.61 10.17 -5.07
N LYS A 52 -11.82 10.53 -4.64
CA LYS A 52 -13.00 9.68 -4.70
C LYS A 52 -14.23 10.50 -5.06
N THR A 53 -15.12 9.92 -5.83
CA THR A 53 -16.43 10.48 -6.17
C THR A 53 -17.47 9.37 -6.29
N ILE A 54 -18.74 9.73 -6.34
CA ILE A 54 -19.87 8.80 -6.50
C ILE A 54 -20.72 9.28 -7.67
N SER A 55 -21.20 8.37 -8.51
CA SER A 55 -22.11 8.72 -9.60
C SER A 55 -23.50 9.11 -9.08
N ASN A 56 -24.11 10.12 -9.71
CA ASN A 56 -25.46 10.59 -9.36
C ASN A 56 -26.56 9.68 -9.95
N GLU A 57 -27.84 10.02 -9.73
CA GLU A 57 -29.00 9.27 -10.25
C GLU A 57 -29.03 9.12 -11.78
N LYS A 58 -28.40 10.05 -12.51
CA LYS A 58 -28.28 10.05 -13.97
C LYS A 58 -27.03 9.33 -14.46
N GLY A 59 -26.25 8.74 -13.55
CA GLY A 59 -24.99 8.06 -13.82
C GLY A 59 -23.82 9.00 -14.08
N ASP A 60 -24.00 10.31 -13.94
CA ASP A 60 -22.94 11.29 -14.16
C ASP A 60 -22.01 11.36 -12.95
N PHE A 61 -20.72 11.57 -13.20
CA PHE A 61 -19.71 11.77 -12.17
C PHE A 61 -18.71 12.86 -12.60
N SER A 62 -18.07 13.48 -11.61
CA SER A 62 -16.93 14.36 -11.81
C SER A 62 -15.82 14.05 -10.80
N ILE A 63 -14.58 13.97 -11.28
CA ILE A 63 -13.39 13.69 -10.46
C ILE A 63 -12.15 14.39 -11.01
N ARG A 64 -11.32 14.93 -10.11
CA ARG A 64 -10.03 15.53 -10.46
C ARG A 64 -8.99 14.43 -10.74
N VAL A 65 -8.41 14.42 -11.94
CA VAL A 65 -7.50 13.37 -12.43
C VAL A 65 -6.32 13.97 -13.17
N LYS A 66 -5.38 13.10 -13.57
CA LYS A 66 -4.22 13.41 -14.40
C LYS A 66 -4.19 12.41 -15.55
N ALA A 67 -3.67 12.80 -16.71
CA ALA A 67 -3.52 11.89 -17.84
C ALA A 67 -2.64 10.67 -17.48
N GLY A 68 -3.02 9.48 -17.97
CA GLY A 68 -2.30 8.22 -17.79
C GLY A 68 -2.56 7.50 -16.46
N ILE A 69 -3.44 8.03 -15.58
CA ILE A 69 -3.80 7.31 -14.35
C ILE A 69 -4.89 6.26 -14.62
N SER A 70 -4.88 5.19 -13.83
CA SER A 70 -5.95 4.19 -13.78
C SER A 70 -7.00 4.60 -12.74
N LEU A 71 -8.21 4.82 -13.21
CA LEU A 71 -9.40 5.09 -12.42
C LEU A 71 -10.11 3.77 -12.12
N GLN A 72 -10.39 3.51 -10.85
CA GLN A 72 -11.08 2.31 -10.40
C GLN A 72 -12.56 2.62 -10.20
N ILE A 73 -13.43 1.81 -10.80
CA ILE A 73 -14.87 1.90 -10.67
C ILE A 73 -15.40 0.63 -10.01
N SER A 74 -16.21 0.79 -8.96
CA SER A 74 -16.81 -0.32 -8.23
C SER A 74 -18.26 -0.04 -7.83
N HIS A 75 -19.11 -1.04 -8.03
CA HIS A 75 -20.50 -1.05 -7.61
C HIS A 75 -20.88 -2.46 -7.15
N ILE A 76 -21.89 -2.61 -6.30
CA ILE A 76 -22.28 -3.90 -5.73
C ILE A 76 -22.78 -4.90 -6.77
N GLY A 77 -23.46 -4.41 -7.81
CA GLY A 77 -24.06 -5.23 -8.88
C GLY A 77 -23.27 -5.29 -10.18
N TYR A 78 -22.05 -4.74 -10.25
CA TYR A 78 -21.25 -4.71 -11.48
C TYR A 78 -19.82 -5.20 -11.22
N GLU A 79 -19.18 -5.69 -12.28
CA GLU A 79 -17.76 -6.03 -12.24
C GLU A 79 -16.90 -4.79 -11.98
N LYS A 80 -15.77 -4.99 -11.30
CA LYS A 80 -14.81 -3.91 -11.05
C LYS A 80 -14.07 -3.61 -12.35
N THR A 81 -14.17 -2.37 -12.81
CA THR A 81 -13.55 -1.93 -14.06
C THR A 81 -12.47 -0.88 -13.77
N SER A 82 -11.36 -0.98 -14.50
CA SER A 82 -10.30 0.03 -14.52
C SER A 82 -10.37 0.80 -15.83
N TYR A 83 -10.48 2.11 -15.75
CA TYR A 83 -10.45 3.01 -16.90
C TYR A 83 -9.15 3.82 -16.91
N ILE A 84 -8.44 3.88 -18.04
CA ILE A 84 -7.22 4.68 -18.18
C ILE A 84 -7.63 6.07 -18.67
N VAL A 85 -7.18 7.11 -17.97
CA VAL A 85 -7.54 8.50 -18.29
C VAL A 85 -6.70 9.01 -19.46
N ASP A 86 -7.36 9.32 -20.57
CA ASP A 86 -6.75 9.99 -21.72
C ASP A 86 -6.63 11.51 -21.50
N SER A 87 -5.68 12.16 -22.18
CA SER A 87 -5.39 13.59 -22.02
C SER A 87 -6.44 14.53 -22.64
N VAL A 88 -7.42 14.00 -23.39
CA VAL A 88 -8.36 14.79 -24.19
C VAL A 88 -9.54 15.26 -23.33
N THR A 89 -9.60 16.57 -23.09
CA THR A 89 -10.47 17.22 -22.08
C THR A 89 -11.77 17.81 -22.68
N SER A 90 -12.21 17.41 -23.87
CA SER A 90 -13.33 18.09 -24.56
C SER A 90 -14.67 17.36 -24.56
N SER A 91 -14.74 16.10 -24.11
CA SER A 91 -15.99 15.33 -24.14
C SER A 91 -16.22 14.55 -22.85
N PRO A 92 -17.47 14.49 -22.35
CA PRO A 92 -17.81 13.62 -21.24
C PRO A 92 -17.53 12.17 -21.64
N VAL A 93 -16.79 11.45 -20.79
CA VAL A 93 -16.42 10.06 -21.05
C VAL A 93 -17.57 9.14 -20.67
N THR A 94 -17.94 8.21 -21.55
CA THR A 94 -18.90 7.15 -21.23
C THR A 94 -18.16 5.87 -20.89
N ILE A 95 -18.38 5.34 -19.68
CA ILE A 95 -17.78 4.08 -19.21
C ILE A 95 -18.90 3.06 -19.06
N ILE A 96 -18.72 1.90 -19.69
CA ILE A 96 -19.68 0.79 -19.67
C ILE A 96 -19.27 -0.20 -18.58
N LEU A 97 -20.21 -0.58 -17.71
CA LEU A 97 -20.00 -1.61 -16.70
C LEU A 97 -20.79 -2.88 -17.03
N LEU A 98 -20.15 -4.03 -16.81
CA LEU A 98 -20.76 -5.35 -16.98
C LEU A 98 -21.45 -5.77 -15.68
N PRO A 99 -22.74 -6.17 -15.71
CA PRO A 99 -23.41 -6.70 -14.53
C PRO A 99 -22.65 -7.89 -13.95
N SER A 100 -22.43 -7.89 -12.64
CA SER A 100 -21.87 -9.03 -11.93
C SER A 100 -23.01 -9.87 -11.39
N ALA A 101 -23.37 -10.92 -12.12
CA ALA A 101 -24.23 -11.96 -11.59
C ALA A 101 -23.41 -12.81 -10.62
N VAL A 102 -23.54 -12.54 -9.32
CA VAL A 102 -23.04 -13.47 -8.31
C VAL A 102 -24.03 -14.64 -8.29
N GLU A 103 -23.74 -15.68 -9.07
CA GLU A 103 -24.41 -16.96 -8.91
C GLU A 103 -24.01 -17.52 -7.55
N LEU A 104 -24.95 -17.50 -6.61
CA LEU A 104 -24.77 -18.18 -5.33
C LEU A 104 -24.99 -19.67 -5.57
N ASP A 105 -24.04 -20.48 -5.13
CA ASP A 105 -24.21 -21.94 -5.12
C ASP A 105 -25.46 -22.32 -4.33
N GLU A 106 -26.13 -23.39 -4.77
CA GLU A 106 -27.34 -23.90 -4.14
C GLU A 106 -27.13 -24.14 -2.64
N VAL A 107 -27.94 -23.47 -1.82
CA VAL A 107 -27.90 -23.63 -0.36
C VAL A 107 -28.70 -24.86 0.01
N VAL A 108 -28.01 -25.99 0.19
CA VAL A 108 -28.65 -27.22 0.66
C VAL A 108 -28.90 -27.12 2.18
N VAL A 109 -30.15 -26.89 2.56
CA VAL A 109 -30.57 -26.93 3.97
C VAL A 109 -30.60 -28.39 4.43
N ARG A 110 -29.81 -28.71 5.46
CA ARG A 110 -29.73 -30.05 6.05
C ARG A 110 -30.17 -30.00 7.50
N THR A 111 -30.77 -31.08 7.99
CA THR A 111 -31.06 -31.26 9.42
C THR A 111 -29.74 -31.30 10.20
N LEU A 112 -29.67 -30.57 11.31
CA LEU A 112 -28.47 -30.52 12.15
C LEU A 112 -28.16 -31.93 12.70
N PRO A 113 -26.96 -32.49 12.48
CA PRO A 113 -26.60 -33.79 13.03
C PRO A 113 -26.38 -33.70 14.54
N SER A 114 -26.09 -34.84 15.19
CA SER A 114 -25.72 -34.85 16.61
C SER A 114 -24.52 -33.92 16.88
N GLU A 115 -24.45 -33.33 18.07
CA GLU A 115 -23.42 -32.34 18.43
C GLU A 115 -21.99 -32.85 18.16
N GLN A 116 -21.73 -34.11 18.46
CA GLN A 116 -20.42 -34.75 18.23
C GLN A 116 -20.10 -34.85 16.73
N SER A 117 -21.07 -35.26 15.91
CA SER A 117 -20.90 -35.35 14.47
C SER A 117 -20.70 -33.98 13.84
N PHE A 118 -21.45 -32.97 14.31
CA PHE A 118 -21.28 -31.58 13.88
C PHE A 118 -19.88 -31.06 14.21
N LYS A 119 -19.40 -31.25 15.45
CA LYS A 119 -18.04 -30.85 15.85
C LYS A 119 -16.97 -31.49 14.96
N GLN A 120 -17.11 -32.79 14.68
CA GLN A 120 -16.17 -33.49 13.81
C GLN A 120 -16.19 -32.94 12.39
N GLN A 121 -17.37 -32.67 11.84
CA GLN A 121 -17.53 -32.05 10.52
C GLN A 121 -16.93 -30.65 10.46
N VAL A 122 -17.12 -29.80 11.48
CA VAL A 122 -16.52 -28.46 11.54
C VAL A 122 -14.99 -28.53 11.60
N ILE A 123 -14.43 -29.46 12.37
CA ILE A 123 -12.97 -29.65 12.47
C ILE A 123 -12.38 -30.16 11.16
N THR A 124 -13.12 -31.00 10.44
CA THR A 124 -12.67 -31.66 9.21
C THR A 124 -12.99 -30.84 7.95
N ALA A 125 -13.94 -29.90 8.05
CA ALA A 125 -14.35 -29.07 6.94
C ALA A 125 -13.17 -28.23 6.46
N ASN A 126 -12.89 -28.33 5.16
CA ASN A 126 -11.97 -27.42 4.49
C ASN A 126 -12.74 -26.14 4.14
N PRO A 127 -12.53 -25.02 4.85
CA PRO A 127 -13.26 -23.80 4.56
C PRO A 127 -12.92 -23.33 3.13
N ALA A 128 -13.92 -22.83 2.40
CA ALA A 128 -13.74 -22.23 1.07
C ALA A 128 -12.68 -21.10 1.04
N PHE A 129 -12.32 -20.58 2.23
CA PHE A 129 -11.38 -19.50 2.44
C PHE A 129 -9.94 -19.95 2.80
N HIS A 130 -9.54 -21.16 2.42
CA HIS A 130 -8.16 -21.67 2.63
C HIS A 130 -7.08 -20.63 2.23
N LEU A 131 -7.32 -19.88 1.14
CA LEU A 131 -6.43 -18.79 0.71
C LEU A 131 -6.32 -17.63 1.73
N GLN A 132 -7.43 -17.24 2.36
CA GLN A 132 -7.44 -16.20 3.39
C GLN A 132 -6.76 -16.69 4.68
N GLU A 133 -6.93 -17.96 5.03
CA GLU A 133 -6.26 -18.56 6.19
C GLU A 133 -4.74 -18.63 6.00
N GLU A 134 -4.28 -19.06 4.82
CA GLU A 134 -2.85 -19.07 4.47
C GLU A 134 -2.26 -17.64 4.48
N ARG A 135 -3.01 -16.65 4.00
CA ARG A 135 -2.61 -15.23 4.10
C ARG A 135 -2.52 -14.76 5.54
N LEU A 136 -3.47 -15.15 6.40
CA LEU A 136 -3.45 -14.80 7.81
C LEU A 136 -2.25 -15.44 8.50
N LYS A 137 -1.97 -16.73 8.27
CA LYS A 137 -0.78 -17.42 8.80
C LYS A 137 0.50 -16.74 8.36
N SER A 138 0.61 -16.39 7.08
CA SER A 138 1.77 -15.68 6.53
C SER A 138 1.96 -14.30 7.18
N ASN A 139 0.90 -13.51 7.29
CA ASN A 139 0.94 -12.19 7.93
C ASN A 139 1.30 -12.27 9.42
N VAL A 140 0.73 -13.23 10.16
CA VAL A 140 1.04 -13.46 11.57
C VAL A 140 2.50 -13.89 11.75
N ASN A 141 3.01 -14.77 10.89
CA ASN A 141 4.41 -15.19 10.92
C ASN A 141 5.36 -14.03 10.60
N PHE A 142 5.00 -13.16 9.65
CA PHE A 142 5.73 -11.92 9.39
C PHE A 142 5.78 -11.03 10.64
N ILE A 143 4.65 -10.78 11.29
CA ILE A 143 4.57 -9.96 12.51
C ILE A 143 5.39 -10.55 13.67
N LYS A 144 5.42 -11.88 13.84
CA LYS A 144 6.27 -12.52 14.86
C LYS A 144 7.76 -12.27 14.60
N ASN A 145 8.13 -12.19 13.32
CA ASN A 145 9.52 -12.04 12.92
C ASN A 145 10.00 -10.58 12.92
N ILE A 146 9.16 -9.54 12.95
CA ILE A 146 9.62 -8.14 12.95
C ILE A 146 10.21 -7.67 14.29
N HIS A 147 10.15 -8.45 15.38
CA HIS A 147 10.64 -8.01 16.69
C HIS A 147 12.13 -7.63 16.70
N HIS A 148 12.97 -8.31 15.91
CA HIS A 148 14.41 -8.01 15.80
C HIS A 148 14.72 -6.68 15.07
N LEU A 149 13.73 -6.12 14.35
CA LEU A 149 13.84 -4.80 13.70
C LEU A 149 13.50 -3.67 14.68
N SER A 150 13.02 -4.00 15.88
CA SER A 150 12.72 -3.01 16.92
C SER A 150 14.00 -2.44 17.53
N TYR A 151 13.96 -1.15 17.86
CA TYR A 151 15.04 -0.48 18.57
C TYR A 151 15.21 -1.10 19.96
N HIS A 152 16.42 -1.52 20.28
CA HIS A 152 16.82 -1.83 21.65
C HIS A 152 17.67 -0.65 22.15
N ASN A 153 17.63 -0.37 23.46
CA ASN A 153 18.49 0.64 24.05
C ASN A 153 19.84 -0.02 24.37
N ASP A 154 20.93 0.53 23.86
CA ASP A 154 22.27 -0.09 23.95
C ASP A 154 22.80 -0.29 25.37
N MET A 155 22.26 0.44 26.35
CA MET A 155 22.63 0.30 27.75
C MET A 155 21.45 0.71 28.62
N ASN A 156 20.78 -0.24 29.26
CA ASN A 156 19.92 0.10 30.38
C ASN A 156 20.80 0.46 31.60
N SER A 157 20.19 1.05 32.64
CA SER A 157 20.92 1.48 33.85
C SER A 157 21.67 0.33 34.54
N TYR A 158 21.19 -0.91 34.37
CA TYR A 158 21.73 -2.12 34.94
C TYR A 158 22.96 -2.63 34.18
N ASP A 159 22.93 -2.67 32.84
CA ASP A 159 24.08 -3.04 31.99
C ASP A 159 25.26 -2.10 32.23
N LYS A 160 24.96 -0.81 32.46
CA LYS A 160 25.98 0.19 32.80
C LYS A 160 26.59 -0.03 34.19
N LEU A 161 25.81 -0.51 35.15
CA LEU A 161 26.30 -0.89 36.48
C LEU A 161 27.21 -2.12 36.37
N LEU A 162 26.79 -3.14 35.60
CA LEU A 162 27.59 -4.33 35.35
C LEU A 162 28.92 -4.01 34.66
N SER A 163 28.94 -3.07 33.72
CA SER A 163 30.19 -2.63 33.06
C SER A 163 31.23 -2.02 34.00
N GLY A 164 30.81 -1.60 35.20
CA GLY A 164 31.70 -1.07 36.24
C GLY A 164 32.15 -2.09 37.29
N LEU A 165 31.67 -3.33 37.22
CA LEU A 165 32.10 -4.42 38.10
C LEU A 165 33.41 -5.00 37.57
N SER A 166 34.37 -5.24 38.47
CA SER A 166 35.57 -6.02 38.13
C SER A 166 35.16 -7.49 37.92
N ASP A 167 35.93 -8.26 37.14
CA ASP A 167 35.71 -9.69 36.87
C ASP A 167 35.49 -10.57 38.12
N LYS A 168 35.86 -10.07 39.30
CA LYS A 168 35.66 -10.73 40.60
C LYS A 168 34.39 -10.32 41.34
N GLY A 169 33.48 -9.58 40.69
CA GLY A 169 32.22 -9.12 41.27
C GLY A 169 32.32 -7.95 42.26
N SER A 170 33.51 -7.37 42.43
CA SER A 170 33.70 -6.19 43.30
C SER A 170 33.40 -4.89 42.55
N THR A 171 32.79 -3.92 43.24
CA THR A 171 32.64 -2.56 42.74
C THR A 171 33.95 -1.80 42.93
N VAL A 172 34.56 -1.30 41.86
CA VAL A 172 35.77 -0.47 41.98
C VAL A 172 35.39 0.89 42.57
N LEU A 173 35.62 1.11 43.87
CA LEU A 173 35.27 2.37 44.54
C LEU A 173 36.29 3.48 44.21
N PHE A 174 37.58 3.18 44.31
CA PHE A 174 38.69 4.06 43.96
C PHE A 174 39.52 3.40 42.87
N SER A 175 39.66 4.08 41.71
CA SER A 175 40.45 3.61 40.58
C SER A 175 41.47 4.68 40.20
N SER A 176 42.67 4.25 39.80
CA SER A 176 43.66 5.13 39.16
C SER A 176 43.25 5.54 37.74
N ASN A 177 42.28 4.85 37.14
CA ASN A 177 41.70 5.23 35.85
C ASN A 177 40.59 6.29 36.06
N PRO A 178 40.72 7.51 35.50
CA PRO A 178 39.79 8.62 35.74
C PRO A 178 38.36 8.39 35.18
N SER A 179 38.14 7.31 34.42
CA SER A 179 36.84 6.95 33.85
C SER A 179 36.05 5.89 34.64
N MET A 180 36.68 5.31 35.67
CA MET A 180 36.16 4.23 36.53
C MET A 180 35.97 4.68 37.99
N GLY A 181 35.16 3.94 38.73
CA GLY A 181 34.84 4.20 40.14
C GLY A 181 34.11 5.52 40.42
N ILE A 182 34.09 5.94 41.69
CA ILE A 182 33.26 7.06 42.17
C ILE A 182 33.66 8.37 41.48
N LEU A 183 34.95 8.62 41.28
CA LEU A 183 35.44 9.82 40.61
C LEU A 183 34.98 9.91 39.14
N GLY A 184 35.04 8.79 38.40
CA GLY A 184 34.52 8.71 37.04
C GLY A 184 33.00 8.95 36.98
N LEU A 185 32.26 8.45 37.98
CA LEU A 185 30.81 8.65 38.09
C LEU A 185 30.43 10.11 38.37
N ILE A 186 31.09 10.77 39.33
CA ILE A 186 30.87 12.18 39.65
C ILE A 186 31.14 13.05 38.42
N ARG A 187 32.21 12.75 37.66
CA ARG A 187 32.53 13.46 36.42
C ARG A 187 31.45 13.30 35.35
N ARG A 188 30.90 12.09 35.18
CA ARG A 188 29.79 11.81 34.23
C ARG A 188 28.46 12.45 34.65
N LEU A 189 28.22 12.67 35.94
CA LEU A 189 27.04 13.40 36.43
C LEU A 189 27.15 14.90 36.15
N LYS A 190 28.37 15.45 36.21
CA LYS A 190 28.62 16.87 35.91
C LYS A 190 28.57 17.19 34.41
N GLN A 191 28.70 16.18 33.55
CA GLN A 191 28.60 16.33 32.10
C GLN A 191 27.13 16.41 31.67
N LYS A 192 26.72 17.49 30.97
CA LYS A 192 25.38 17.58 30.38
C LYS A 192 25.20 16.43 29.39
N ARG A 193 24.29 15.49 29.69
CA ARG A 193 24.02 14.33 28.82
C ARG A 193 23.08 14.72 27.69
N ASN A 194 23.43 14.34 26.47
CA ASN A 194 22.44 14.15 25.41
C ASN A 194 21.70 12.83 25.67
N LEU A 195 20.42 12.77 25.29
CA LEU A 195 19.57 11.58 25.43
C LEU A 195 20.26 10.33 24.83
N PRO A 196 20.11 9.14 25.42
CA PRO A 196 20.69 7.91 24.89
C PRO A 196 20.26 7.71 23.43
N SER A 197 21.22 7.49 22.55
CA SER A 197 20.95 7.22 21.13
C SER A 197 20.41 5.80 20.97
N LYS A 198 19.31 5.66 20.23
CA LYS A 198 18.85 4.36 19.75
C LYS A 198 19.81 3.87 18.67
N THR A 199 20.53 2.78 18.89
CA THR A 199 21.38 2.20 17.85
C THR A 199 20.64 1.09 17.14
N ARG A 200 20.77 1.09 15.82
CA ARG A 200 20.24 0.02 14.98
C ARG A 200 21.23 -1.14 15.04
N VAL A 201 20.82 -2.27 15.61
CA VAL A 201 21.65 -3.48 15.59
C VAL A 201 21.83 -3.91 14.12
N SER A 202 23.08 -4.05 13.68
CA SER A 202 23.38 -4.70 12.42
C SER A 202 23.05 -6.18 12.57
N ASN A 203 22.01 -6.66 11.92
CA ASN A 203 21.66 -8.08 11.89
C ASN A 203 22.73 -8.82 11.05
N PRO A 204 23.63 -9.63 11.65
CA PRO A 204 24.69 -10.31 10.89
C PRO A 204 24.13 -11.43 10.01
N SER A 205 22.86 -11.79 10.19
CA SER A 205 22.15 -12.81 9.42
C SER A 205 20.74 -12.34 9.11
N PRO A 206 20.57 -11.33 8.24
CA PRO A 206 19.25 -10.88 7.86
C PRO A 206 18.53 -12.03 7.16
N ARG A 207 17.57 -12.67 7.84
CA ARG A 207 16.65 -13.57 7.15
C ARG A 207 15.82 -12.70 6.21
N LEU A 208 16.08 -12.83 4.91
CA LEU A 208 15.38 -12.09 3.88
C LEU A 208 13.88 -12.40 3.98
N LEU A 209 13.09 -11.37 4.30
CA LEU A 209 11.64 -11.44 4.33
C LEU A 209 11.16 -11.30 2.87
N TYR A 210 11.04 -12.42 2.15
CA TYR A 210 10.55 -12.39 0.78
C TYR A 210 9.02 -12.27 0.76
N PRO A 211 8.45 -11.29 0.03
CA PRO A 211 7.03 -11.33 -0.30
C PRO A 211 6.75 -12.51 -1.24
N TYR A 212 5.65 -13.24 -1.07
CA TYR A 212 5.21 -14.30 -1.99
C TYR A 212 4.20 -13.72 -3.00
N MET A 213 4.33 -14.04 -4.29
CA MET A 213 3.27 -13.79 -5.29
C MET A 213 2.53 -15.09 -5.65
N ARG A 214 1.24 -14.95 -5.96
CA ARG A 214 0.35 -16.03 -6.39
C ARG A 214 0.51 -16.27 -7.89
N LYS A 215 0.81 -17.51 -8.30
CA LYS A 215 0.60 -18.00 -9.67
C LYS A 215 -0.52 -19.06 -9.70
N LYS A 216 -0.99 -19.42 -10.91
CA LYS A 216 -2.16 -20.30 -11.12
C LYS A 216 -2.07 -21.68 -10.43
N GLU A 217 -0.87 -22.14 -10.04
CA GLU A 217 -0.66 -23.47 -9.43
C GLU A 217 0.09 -23.44 -8.07
N GLY A 218 0.33 -22.27 -7.45
CA GLY A 218 0.97 -22.20 -6.13
C GLY A 218 1.81 -20.93 -5.86
N TYR A 219 2.58 -20.97 -4.75
CA TYR A 219 3.47 -19.89 -4.30
C TYR A 219 4.94 -20.24 -4.58
N GLN A 220 5.69 -19.33 -5.23
CA GLN A 220 7.13 -19.44 -5.42
C GLN A 220 7.83 -18.24 -4.77
N LYS A 221 8.99 -18.47 -4.13
CA LYS A 221 9.83 -17.42 -3.54
C LYS A 221 10.46 -16.56 -4.64
N TYR A 222 10.62 -15.26 -4.37
CA TYR A 222 11.04 -14.29 -5.39
C TYR A 222 12.51 -14.42 -5.82
N PHE A 223 13.41 -14.85 -4.94
CA PHE A 223 14.83 -15.02 -5.23
C PHE A 223 15.37 -16.17 -4.38
N GLU A 224 16.10 -17.10 -4.99
CA GLU A 224 16.93 -18.08 -4.27
C GLU A 224 18.08 -17.38 -3.55
#